data_AF-A0A7S1KX37-F1
#
_entry.id   AF-A0A7S1KX37-F1
#
_cell.length_a   1.000
_cell.length_b   1.000
_cell.length_c   1.000
_cell.angle_alpha   90.00
_cell.angle_beta   90.00
_cell.angle_gamma   90.00
#
_symmetry.space_group_name_H-M   'P 1'
#
loop_
_entity.id
_entity.type
_entity.pdbx_description
1 polymer ?
#
loop_
_entity_poly.entity_id
_entity_poly.type
_entity_poly.pdbx_seq_one_letter_code
_entity_poly.pdbx_strand_id
1 'polypeptide(L)'
;MAQGDLKVVDAFHALPAQERKCLSEELSRTGCCGQRYEASGERQDTERGGPALLVYYGPALLQKHAQGSEQDMAMALHVLVEVFRAARQLWPLDEAAEGTTATVQIGELKADSLESIVTAPGGAAREIW
;
A
#
# COMPACT_ATOMS: atom_id res chain seq x y z
N MET A 1 12.03 -0.41 -18.02
CA MET A 1 10.96 0.47 -17.50
C MET A 1 9.65 -0.09 -18.02
N ALA A 2 8.86 -0.78 -17.18
CA ALA A 2 7.55 -1.30 -17.59
C ALA A 2 6.52 -0.19 -17.33
N GLN A 3 6.04 0.42 -18.41
CA GLN A 3 4.94 1.38 -18.40
C GLN A 3 3.63 0.65 -18.02
N GLY A 4 2.83 1.26 -17.15
CA GLY A 4 1.73 0.62 -16.42
C GLY A 4 0.77 -0.18 -17.29
N ASP A 5 0.52 -1.43 -16.88
CA ASP A 5 -0.47 -2.31 -17.49
C ASP A 5 -1.86 -1.89 -17.01
N LEU A 6 -2.82 -1.70 -17.92
CA LEU A 6 -4.19 -1.23 -17.60
C LEU A 6 -4.89 -2.16 -16.59
N LYS A 7 -4.46 -3.42 -16.51
CA LYS A 7 -4.95 -4.42 -15.56
C LYS A 7 -4.87 -4.01 -14.10
N VAL A 8 -3.84 -3.25 -13.68
CA VAL A 8 -3.74 -2.82 -12.27
C VAL A 8 -4.80 -1.77 -11.95
N VAL A 9 -5.16 -0.93 -12.93
CA VAL A 9 -6.18 0.09 -12.78
C VAL A 9 -7.56 -0.56 -12.71
N ASP A 10 -7.83 -1.53 -13.59
CA ASP A 10 -9.09 -2.29 -13.58
C ASP A 10 -9.26 -3.06 -12.25
N ALA A 11 -8.22 -3.78 -11.82
CA ALA A 11 -8.23 -4.49 -10.53
C ALA A 11 -8.43 -3.53 -9.34
N PHE A 12 -7.82 -2.33 -9.37
CA PHE A 12 -8.03 -1.31 -8.36
C PHE A 12 -9.48 -0.79 -8.32
N HIS A 13 -10.11 -0.60 -9.47
CA HIS A 13 -11.52 -0.22 -9.53
C HIS A 13 -12.45 -1.33 -9.04
N ALA A 14 -12.09 -2.60 -9.24
CA ALA A 14 -12.82 -3.76 -8.74
C ALA A 14 -12.71 -3.96 -7.22
N LEU A 15 -11.76 -3.31 -6.53
CA LEU A 15 -11.62 -3.42 -5.08
C LEU A 15 -12.83 -2.85 -4.32
N PRO A 16 -13.10 -3.36 -3.10
CA PRO A 16 -14.04 -2.76 -2.18
C PRO A 16 -13.72 -1.27 -1.93
N ALA A 17 -14.77 -0.44 -1.79
CA ALA A 17 -14.61 1.00 -1.67
C ALA A 17 -13.68 1.44 -0.51
N GLN A 18 -13.68 0.70 0.60
CA GLN A 18 -12.83 0.98 1.76
C GLN A 18 -11.34 0.69 1.49
N GLU A 19 -11.04 -0.35 0.72
CA GLU A 19 -9.66 -0.71 0.35
C GLU A 19 -9.12 0.28 -0.67
N ARG A 20 -9.94 0.60 -1.67
CA ARG A 20 -9.63 1.62 -2.67
C ARG A 20 -9.35 2.97 -1.99
N LYS A 21 -10.18 3.37 -1.03
CA LYS A 21 -9.98 4.59 -0.23
C LYS A 21 -8.63 4.54 0.50
N CYS A 22 -8.33 3.46 1.23
CA CYS A 22 -7.06 3.32 1.95
C CYS A 22 -5.85 3.49 1.02
N LEU A 23 -5.83 2.82 -0.13
CA LEU A 23 -4.76 2.96 -1.10
C LEU A 23 -4.66 4.37 -1.66
N SER A 24 -5.78 5.00 -2.02
CA SER A 24 -5.79 6.38 -2.50
C SER A 24 -5.24 7.36 -1.47
N GLU A 25 -5.63 7.22 -0.21
CA GLU A 25 -5.18 8.09 0.88
C GLU A 25 -3.69 7.92 1.15
N GLU A 26 -3.19 6.69 1.25
CA GLU A 26 -1.77 6.47 1.57
C GLU A 26 -0.85 6.79 0.39
N LEU A 27 -1.25 6.45 -0.85
CA LEU A 27 -0.45 6.75 -2.05
C LEU A 27 -0.48 8.23 -2.44
N SER A 28 -1.43 9.02 -1.93
CA SER A 28 -1.50 10.46 -2.19
C SER A 28 -0.67 11.30 -1.23
N ARG A 29 -0.29 10.76 -0.06
CA ARG A 29 0.57 11.44 0.92
C ARG A 29 2.01 11.50 0.44
N THR A 30 2.68 12.61 0.68
CA THR A 30 4.11 12.76 0.38
C THR A 30 4.91 13.05 1.63
N GLY A 31 6.20 12.71 1.58
CA GLY A 31 7.18 13.07 2.61
C GLY A 31 7.62 14.53 2.56
N CYS A 32 6.80 15.43 2.04
CA CYS A 32 7.12 16.86 1.94
C CYS A 32 5.99 17.67 2.58
N CYS A 33 6.33 18.62 3.47
CA CYS A 33 5.32 19.45 4.13
C CYS A 33 4.45 20.21 3.12
N GLY A 34 3.14 20.20 3.33
CA GLY A 34 2.18 20.92 2.48
C GLY A 34 2.02 20.36 1.06
N GLN A 35 2.59 19.19 0.74
CA GLN A 35 2.44 18.56 -0.57
C GLN A 35 1.56 17.30 -0.47
N ARG A 36 0.65 17.14 -1.44
CA ARG A 36 -0.13 15.91 -1.65
C ARG A 36 -0.52 15.79 -3.12
N TYR A 37 -0.77 14.57 -3.57
CA TYR A 37 -1.41 14.34 -4.85
C TYR A 37 -2.93 14.44 -4.69
N GLU A 38 -3.61 15.15 -5.58
CA GLU A 38 -5.08 15.25 -5.61
C GLU A 38 -5.58 14.75 -6.95
N ALA A 39 -6.63 13.92 -6.93
CA ALA A 39 -7.37 13.61 -8.14
C ALA A 39 -8.21 14.84 -8.54
N SER A 40 -8.27 15.16 -9.83
CA SER A 40 -9.05 16.30 -10.32
C SER A 40 -10.54 16.07 -10.06
N GLY A 41 -11.12 16.79 -9.09
CA GLY A 41 -12.57 16.91 -8.93
C GLY A 41 -13.14 16.56 -7.56
N GLU A 42 -12.41 15.85 -6.70
CA GLU A 42 -12.89 15.52 -5.35
C GLU A 42 -11.83 15.89 -4.32
N ARG A 43 -12.06 17.03 -3.64
CA ARG A 43 -11.31 17.37 -2.44
C ARG A 43 -11.79 16.44 -1.33
N GLN A 44 -11.20 15.25 -1.23
CA GLN A 44 -11.45 14.40 -0.08
C GLN A 44 -10.87 15.12 1.15
N ASP A 45 -11.72 15.31 2.17
CA ASP A 45 -11.33 15.74 3.52
C ASP A 45 -10.55 14.61 4.20
N THR A 46 -9.40 14.29 3.61
CA THR A 46 -8.43 13.37 4.16
C THR A 46 -7.74 14.03 5.34
N GLU A 47 -7.63 13.28 6.43
CA GLU A 47 -6.91 13.68 7.63
C GLU A 47 -5.48 14.09 7.26
N ARG A 48 -5.07 15.29 7.67
CA ARG A 48 -3.73 15.81 7.38
C ARG A 48 -2.69 15.16 8.30
N GLY A 49 -1.42 15.33 7.96
CA GLY A 49 -0.30 14.83 8.76
C GLY A 49 0.47 13.69 8.11
N GLY A 50 1.47 13.23 8.83
CA GLY A 50 2.40 12.18 8.42
C GLY A 50 2.57 11.10 9.49
N PRO A 51 3.61 10.26 9.40
CA PRO A 51 4.55 10.22 8.28
C PRO A 51 3.86 9.71 6.99
N ALA A 52 4.42 10.06 5.83
CA ALA A 52 4.12 9.33 4.60
C ALA A 52 4.69 7.92 4.69
N LEU A 53 3.96 6.93 4.18
CA LEU A 53 4.39 5.53 4.19
C LEU A 53 5.02 5.17 2.84
N LEU A 54 6.32 4.90 2.85
CA LEU A 54 7.03 4.39 1.67
C LEU A 54 7.13 2.87 1.77
N VAL A 55 6.28 2.15 1.05
CA VAL A 55 6.34 0.68 0.97
C VAL A 55 7.42 0.25 -0.02
N TYR A 56 8.61 -0.03 0.52
CA TYR A 56 9.75 -0.48 -0.27
C TYR A 56 9.53 -1.92 -0.76
N TYR A 57 9.71 -2.13 -2.07
CA TYR A 57 9.26 -3.30 -2.85
C TYR A 57 7.76 -3.41 -3.16
N GLY A 58 6.92 -2.43 -2.77
CA GLY A 58 5.50 -2.38 -3.18
C GLY A 58 5.30 -2.52 -4.70
N PRO A 59 5.98 -1.73 -5.54
CA PRO A 59 5.89 -1.89 -6.99
C PRO A 59 6.35 -3.27 -7.48
N ALA A 60 7.35 -3.87 -6.83
CA ALA A 60 7.86 -5.18 -7.21
C ALA A 60 6.88 -6.31 -6.87
N LEU A 61 6.12 -6.18 -5.78
CA LEU A 61 5.01 -7.07 -5.44
C LEU A 61 3.95 -7.04 -6.56
N LEU A 62 3.49 -5.85 -6.95
CA LEU A 62 2.47 -5.73 -8.02
C LEU A 62 3.00 -6.22 -9.37
N GLN A 63 4.25 -5.90 -9.72
CA GLN A 63 4.87 -6.35 -10.97
C GLN A 63 4.97 -7.88 -11.07
N LYS A 64 5.21 -8.59 -9.95
CA LYS A 64 5.22 -10.06 -9.91
C LYS A 64 3.88 -10.66 -10.38
N HIS A 65 2.78 -9.96 -10.13
CA HIS A 65 1.43 -10.39 -10.48
C HIS A 65 0.85 -9.71 -11.73
N ALA A 66 1.60 -8.83 -12.40
CA ALA A 66 1.13 -8.09 -13.58
C ALA A 66 0.73 -8.98 -14.76
N GLN A 67 1.41 -10.12 -14.94
CA GLN A 67 1.09 -11.09 -15.99
C GLN A 67 0.09 -12.16 -15.55
N GLY A 68 -0.36 -12.13 -14.28
CA GLY A 68 -1.30 -13.09 -13.73
C GLY A 68 -2.76 -12.81 -14.10
N SER A 69 -3.67 -13.50 -13.41
CA SER A 69 -5.10 -13.23 -13.49
C SER A 69 -5.46 -11.91 -12.81
N GLU A 70 -6.63 -11.35 -13.14
CA GLU A 70 -7.17 -10.17 -12.45
C GLU A 70 -7.32 -10.43 -10.94
N GLN A 71 -7.66 -11.66 -10.55
CA GLN A 71 -7.76 -12.09 -9.15
C GLN A 71 -6.40 -12.04 -8.44
N ASP A 72 -5.32 -12.45 -9.10
CA ASP A 72 -3.96 -12.35 -8.53
C ASP A 72 -3.56 -10.90 -8.30
N MET A 73 -3.89 -10.01 -9.24
CA MET A 73 -3.63 -8.58 -9.09
C MET A 73 -4.47 -7.96 -7.96
N ALA A 74 -5.77 -8.28 -7.89
CA ALA A 74 -6.64 -7.83 -6.82
C ALA A 74 -6.13 -8.29 -5.45
N MET A 75 -5.68 -9.55 -5.34
CA MET A 75 -5.08 -10.08 -4.12
C MET A 75 -3.76 -9.38 -3.76
N ALA A 76 -2.91 -9.07 -4.75
CA ALA A 76 -1.68 -8.32 -4.51
C ALA A 76 -1.97 -6.89 -4.01
N LEU A 77 -3.00 -6.22 -4.54
CA LEU A 77 -3.45 -4.92 -4.04
C LEU A 77 -4.04 -5.03 -2.63
N HIS A 78 -4.80 -6.09 -2.34
CA HIS A 78 -5.33 -6.35 -1.00
C HIS A 78 -4.21 -6.55 0.03
N VAL A 79 -3.17 -7.32 -0.30
CA VAL A 79 -1.97 -7.46 0.54
C VAL A 79 -1.33 -6.09 0.81
N LEU A 80 -1.25 -5.23 -0.21
CA LEU A 80 -0.71 -3.88 -0.05
C LEU A 80 -1.58 -3.00 0.88
N VAL A 81 -2.90 -3.12 0.82
CA VAL A 81 -3.84 -2.46 1.77
C VAL A 81 -3.54 -2.89 3.20
N GLU A 82 -3.37 -4.19 3.44
CA GLU A 82 -3.09 -4.72 4.77
C GLU A 82 -1.71 -4.26 5.29
N VAL A 83 -0.71 -4.18 4.41
CA VAL A 83 0.59 -3.58 4.75
C VAL A 83 0.43 -2.12 5.21
N PHE A 84 -0.36 -1.32 4.49
CA PHE A 84 -0.60 0.07 4.88
C PHE A 84 -1.39 0.18 6.20
N ARG A 85 -2.42 -0.65 6.39
CA ARG A 85 -3.19 -0.70 7.65
C ARG A 85 -2.31 -1.08 8.84
N ALA A 86 -1.48 -2.10 8.70
CA ALA A 86 -0.54 -2.52 9.73
C ALA A 86 0.51 -1.43 10.01
N ALA A 87 1.06 -0.82 8.96
CA ALA A 87 2.00 0.28 9.10
C ALA A 87 1.36 1.48 9.82
N ARG A 88 0.09 1.80 9.58
CA ARG A 88 -0.62 2.87 10.31
C ARG A 88 -0.85 2.58 11.79
N GLN A 89 -0.88 1.32 12.21
CA GLN A 89 -0.90 0.99 13.64
C GLN A 89 0.44 1.29 14.30
N LEU A 90 1.55 1.15 13.57
CA LEU A 90 2.91 1.45 14.07
C LEU A 90 3.27 2.94 13.93
N TRP A 91 2.81 3.57 12.86
CA TRP A 91 3.00 4.98 12.55
C TRP A 91 1.65 5.67 12.30
N PRO A 92 0.91 5.95 13.40
CA PRO A 92 -0.35 6.70 13.31
C PRO A 92 -0.15 8.06 12.64
N LEU A 93 -1.25 8.63 12.16
CA LEU A 93 -1.23 9.99 11.63
C LEU A 93 -0.93 10.99 12.75
N ASP A 94 0.08 11.82 12.50
CA ASP A 94 0.53 12.88 13.39
C ASP A 94 0.91 14.11 12.54
N GLU A 95 0.34 15.26 12.87
CA GLU A 95 0.69 16.54 12.25
C GLU A 95 2.15 16.90 12.48
N ALA A 96 2.73 16.54 13.64
CA ALA A 96 4.14 16.79 13.94
C ALA A 96 5.07 15.95 13.05
N ALA A 97 4.59 14.84 12.51
CA ALA A 97 5.32 13.99 11.57
C ALA A 97 5.05 14.35 10.10
N GLU A 98 4.32 15.44 9.81
CA GLU A 98 4.13 15.91 8.44
C GLU A 98 5.48 16.20 7.76
N GLY A 99 5.61 15.84 6.48
CA GLY A 99 6.86 15.99 5.75
C GLY A 99 7.96 15.01 6.17
N THR A 100 7.63 14.00 6.97
CA THR A 100 8.53 12.88 7.25
C THR A 100 8.04 11.61 6.54
N THR A 101 8.91 10.60 6.45
CA THR A 101 8.59 9.33 5.78
C THR A 101 9.03 8.16 6.63
N ALA A 102 8.12 7.19 6.82
CA ALA A 102 8.46 5.88 7.36
C ALA A 102 8.58 4.88 6.21
N THR A 103 9.68 4.14 6.17
CA THR A 103 9.91 3.12 5.13
C THR A 103 9.51 1.75 5.65
N VAL A 104 8.56 1.10 4.97
CA VAL A 104 8.09 -0.25 5.26
C VAL A 104 8.70 -1.20 4.25
N GLN A 105 9.64 -2.04 4.68
CA GLN A 105 10.29 -3.00 3.79
C GLN A 105 9.51 -4.31 3.74
N ILE A 106 8.97 -4.65 2.56
CA ILE A 106 8.19 -5.88 2.34
C ILE A 106 8.91 -6.89 1.46
N GLY A 107 10.25 -6.95 1.55
CA GLY A 107 11.08 -7.83 0.72
C GLY A 107 10.69 -9.30 0.82
N GLU A 108 10.36 -9.77 2.03
CA GLU A 108 9.92 -11.15 2.27
C GLU A 108 8.58 -11.46 1.60
N LEU A 109 7.62 -10.52 1.65
CA LEU A 109 6.32 -10.69 0.98
C LEU A 109 6.44 -10.75 -0.55
N LYS A 110 7.47 -10.13 -1.13
CA LYS A 110 7.76 -10.28 -2.55
C LYS A 110 8.29 -11.69 -2.88
N ALA A 111 9.06 -12.30 -1.98
CA ALA A 111 9.68 -13.60 -2.19
C ALA A 111 8.63 -14.73 -2.16
N ASP A 112 7.66 -14.65 -1.24
CA ASP A 112 6.65 -15.68 -1.02
C ASP A 112 5.48 -15.66 -2.04
N SER A 113 4.70 -16.75 -2.08
CA SER A 113 3.45 -16.82 -2.86
C SER A 113 2.30 -16.12 -2.11
N LEU A 114 1.32 -15.58 -2.85
CA LEU A 114 0.15 -14.93 -2.24
C LEU A 114 -0.62 -15.87 -1.30
N GLU A 115 -0.73 -17.15 -1.68
CA GLU A 115 -1.35 -18.16 -0.84
C GLU A 115 -0.62 -18.31 0.51
N SER A 116 0.72 -18.36 0.49
CA SER A 116 1.53 -18.43 1.72
C SER A 116 1.34 -17.20 2.61
N ILE A 117 1.24 -16.02 2.01
CA ILE A 117 1.07 -14.74 2.73
C ILE A 117 -0.31 -14.64 3.38
N VAL A 118 -1.36 -15.02 2.64
CA VAL A 118 -2.75 -14.90 3.11
C VAL A 118 -3.13 -15.99 4.12
N THR A 119 -2.55 -17.19 3.99
CA THR A 119 -2.81 -18.32 4.88
C THR A 119 -1.87 -18.41 6.08
N ALA A 120 -0.85 -17.55 6.15
CA ALA A 120 0.08 -17.53 7.27
C ALA A 120 -0.68 -17.33 8.60
N PRO A 121 -0.57 -18.26 9.56
CA PRO A 121 -1.19 -18.07 10.87
C PRO A 121 -0.53 -16.86 11.56
N GLY A 122 -1.34 -15.87 11.94
CA GLY A 122 -0.92 -14.58 12.53
C GLY A 122 -0.25 -14.64 13.91
N GLY A 123 0.40 -15.76 14.27
CA GLY A 123 0.86 -16.05 15.63
C GLY A 123 2.31 -16.48 15.79
N ALA A 124 3.10 -16.62 14.73
CA ALA A 124 4.53 -16.87 14.90
C ALA A 124 5.26 -15.52 15.00
N ALA A 125 5.30 -14.96 16.22
CA ALA A 125 6.23 -13.90 16.56
C ALA A 125 7.65 -14.39 16.22
N ARG A 126 8.17 -13.97 15.07
CA ARG A 126 9.55 -14.21 14.70
C ARG A 126 10.38 -13.22 15.51
N GLU A 127 11.19 -13.75 16.41
CA GLU A 127 12.16 -12.97 17.18
C GLU A 127 13.07 -12.22 16.20
N ILE A 128 13.06 -10.89 16.32
CA ILE A 128 13.91 -9.99 15.55
C ILE A 128 15.17 -9.81 16.38
N TRP A 129 16.31 -10.20 15.81
CA TRP A 129 17.65 -10.07 16.40
C TRP A 129 18.08 -8.62 16.56
#